data_AF-A0A1G9P3S3-F1
#
_entry.id   AF-A0A1G9P3S3-F1
#
_cell.length_a   1.000
_cell.length_b   1.000
_cell.length_c   1.000
_cell.angle_alpha   90.00
_cell.angle_beta   90.00
_cell.angle_gamma   90.00
#
_symmetry.space_group_name_H-M   'P 1'
#
loop_
_entity.id
_entity.type
_entity.pdbx_description
1 polymer ?
#
loop_
_entity_poly.entity_id
_entity_poly.type
_entity_poly.pdbx_seq_one_letter_code
_entity_poly.pdbx_strand_id
1 'polypeptide(L)'
;MEETPEQQPEEDLAEYAPGMQALRRRRWFLWGLILIYIPLMWVTLELSGSDRVAGVVFAVWILLVCVAVVFAAFAKCPRCGNFFHMQGFMPLYLRRCLHCELHVTADKQALKKKSAHR
;
A
#
# COMPACT_ATOMS: atom_id res chain seq x y z
N MET A 1 -33.08 25.70 -18.97
CA MET A 1 -32.90 24.26 -18.70
C MET A 1 -32.08 23.76 -19.87
N GLU A 2 -30.82 23.40 -19.75
CA GLU A 2 -30.15 22.69 -18.66
C GLU A 2 -28.75 23.28 -18.40
N GLU A 3 -28.47 23.61 -17.14
CA GLU A 3 -27.10 23.62 -16.64
C GLU A 3 -26.70 22.17 -16.39
N THR A 4 -25.59 21.70 -16.94
CA THR A 4 -24.90 20.51 -16.41
C THR A 4 -23.40 20.77 -16.49
N PRO A 5 -22.77 21.29 -15.43
CA PRO A 5 -21.32 21.39 -15.36
C PRO A 5 -20.76 19.99 -15.14
N GLU A 6 -20.27 19.36 -16.20
CA GLU A 6 -19.63 18.03 -16.20
C GLU A 6 -18.19 18.08 -15.64
N GLN A 7 -17.99 18.78 -14.52
CA GLN A 7 -16.70 18.99 -13.84
C GLN A 7 -16.75 18.45 -12.41
N GLN A 8 -16.98 17.15 -12.24
CA GLN A 8 -16.97 16.48 -10.92
C GLN A 8 -15.96 15.32 -10.73
N PRO A 9 -15.15 14.85 -11.72
CA PRO A 9 -14.14 13.81 -11.43
C PRO A 9 -12.82 14.31 -10.81
N GLU A 10 -12.36 15.54 -11.10
CA GLU A 10 -10.98 15.96 -10.79
C GLU A 10 -10.80 16.62 -9.40
N GLU A 11 -11.79 17.35 -8.88
CA GLU A 11 -11.70 17.97 -7.55
C GLU A 11 -11.79 16.91 -6.44
N ASP A 12 -12.69 15.93 -6.62
CA ASP A 12 -12.83 14.76 -5.76
C ASP A 12 -11.51 13.98 -5.59
N LEU A 13 -10.75 13.76 -6.68
CA LEU A 13 -9.49 12.99 -6.63
C LEU A 13 -8.38 13.67 -5.84
N ALA A 14 -8.37 15.01 -5.79
CA ALA A 14 -7.41 15.77 -5.00
C ALA A 14 -7.73 15.68 -3.50
N GLU A 15 -9.00 15.64 -3.13
CA GLU A 15 -9.46 15.48 -1.74
C GLU A 15 -9.14 14.09 -1.17
N TYR A 16 -9.11 13.05 -2.01
CA TYR A 16 -8.72 11.68 -1.61
C TYR A 16 -7.21 11.44 -1.53
N ALA A 17 -6.36 12.40 -1.92
CA ALA A 17 -4.91 12.30 -1.90
C ALA A 17 -4.29 11.85 -0.55
N PRO A 18 -4.69 12.38 0.64
CA PRO A 18 -4.14 11.95 1.92
C PRO A 18 -4.41 10.46 2.21
N GLY A 19 -5.61 9.97 1.88
CA GLY A 19 -5.95 8.55 2.02
C GLY A 19 -5.13 7.64 1.12
N MET A 20 -4.83 8.09 -0.11
CA MET A 20 -3.97 7.36 -1.05
C MET A 20 -2.49 7.35 -0.61
N GLN A 21 -2.00 8.40 0.04
CA GLN A 21 -0.65 8.42 0.61
C GLN A 21 -0.48 7.40 1.74
N ALA A 22 -1.49 7.24 2.60
CA ALA A 22 -1.49 6.22 3.66
C ALA A 22 -1.40 4.81 3.06
N LEU A 23 -2.18 4.52 2.01
CA LEU A 23 -2.12 3.24 1.29
C LEU A 23 -0.72 2.96 0.71
N ARG A 24 -0.11 3.96 0.08
CA ARG A 24 1.26 3.84 -0.46
C ARG A 24 2.30 3.61 0.64
N ARG A 25 2.18 4.33 1.76
CA ARG A 25 3.08 4.19 2.92
C ARG A 25 3.03 2.78 3.51
N ARG A 26 1.84 2.19 3.63
CA ARG A 26 1.66 0.81 4.10
C ARG A 26 2.32 -0.22 3.19
N ARG A 27 2.19 -0.05 1.86
CA ARG A 27 2.90 -0.91 0.90
C ARG A 27 4.41 -0.75 0.99
N TRP A 28 4.90 0.49 1.08
CA TRP A 28 6.32 0.77 1.25
C TRP A 28 6.89 0.21 2.55
N PHE A 29 6.11 0.21 3.63
CA PHE A 29 6.50 -0.43 4.89
C PHE A 29 6.70 -1.94 4.71
N LEU A 30 5.76 -2.63 4.04
CA LEU A 30 5.90 -4.05 3.72
C LEU A 30 7.11 -4.33 2.84
N TRP A 31 7.34 -3.51 1.81
CA TRP A 31 8.56 -3.62 0.98
C TRP A 31 9.84 -3.38 1.78
N GLY A 32 9.86 -2.40 2.69
CA GLY A 32 10.98 -2.16 3.59
C GLY A 32 11.26 -3.35 4.51
N LEU A 33 10.21 -3.99 5.03
CA LEU A 33 10.31 -5.19 5.86
C LEU A 33 10.79 -6.43 5.09
N ILE A 34 10.48 -6.52 3.80
CA ILE A 34 11.04 -7.55 2.92
C ILE A 34 12.50 -7.24 2.61
N LEU A 35 12.85 -5.98 2.33
CA LEU A 35 14.22 -5.60 2.02
C LEU A 35 15.16 -5.75 3.22
N ILE A 36 14.69 -5.46 4.44
CA ILE A 36 15.50 -5.61 5.67
C ILE A 36 15.80 -7.08 5.99
N TYR A 37 15.04 -8.04 5.45
CA TYR A 37 15.31 -9.46 5.61
C TYR A 37 16.72 -9.85 5.16
N ILE A 38 17.14 -9.34 4.00
CA ILE A 38 18.43 -9.70 3.38
C ILE A 38 19.61 -9.30 4.28
N PRO A 39 19.77 -8.02 4.69
CA PRO A 39 20.86 -7.65 5.59
C PRO A 39 20.71 -8.29 6.97
N LEU A 40 19.48 -8.48 7.47
CA LEU A 40 19.26 -9.11 8.77
C LEU A 40 19.74 -10.57 8.77
N MET A 41 19.42 -11.34 7.74
CA MET A 41 19.88 -12.72 7.60
C MET A 41 21.39 -12.80 7.36
N TRP A 42 21.94 -11.92 6.52
CA TRP A 42 23.38 -11.84 6.30
C TRP A 42 24.13 -11.63 7.63
N VAL A 43 23.75 -10.60 8.38
CA VAL A 43 24.35 -10.25 9.68
C VAL A 43 24.17 -11.39 10.69
N THR A 44 23.00 -12.02 10.72
CA THR A 44 22.73 -13.12 11.66
C THR A 44 23.60 -14.34 11.36
N LEU A 45 23.77 -14.69 10.09
CA LEU A 45 24.61 -15.81 9.66
C LEU A 45 26.09 -15.53 9.95
N GLU A 46 26.57 -14.32 9.67
CA GLU A 46 27.97 -13.94 9.82
C GLU A 46 28.39 -13.77 11.30
N LEU A 47 27.52 -13.22 12.15
CA LEU A 47 27.82 -13.01 13.57
C LEU A 47 27.57 -14.25 14.44
N SER A 48 26.49 -14.99 14.19
CA SER A 48 26.03 -15.99 15.17
C SER A 48 26.64 -17.37 14.96
N GLY A 49 26.95 -17.76 13.72
CA GLY A 49 27.44 -19.10 13.37
C GLY A 49 26.58 -20.27 13.91
N SER A 50 25.35 -19.99 14.35
CA SER A 50 24.52 -20.86 15.17
C SER A 50 23.09 -20.85 14.66
N ASP A 51 22.62 -22.02 14.25
CA ASP A 51 21.30 -22.21 13.65
C ASP A 51 20.14 -21.82 14.58
N ARG A 52 20.35 -21.89 15.89
CA ARG A 52 19.34 -21.53 16.89
C ARG A 52 19.02 -20.03 16.87
N VAL A 53 20.06 -19.19 16.77
CA VAL A 53 19.88 -17.72 16.74
C VAL A 53 19.23 -17.30 15.42
N ALA A 54 19.68 -17.90 14.31
CA ALA A 54 19.06 -17.69 13.01
C ALA A 54 17.56 -18.05 13.01
N GLY A 55 17.19 -19.17 13.64
CA GLY A 55 15.80 -19.59 13.78
C GLY A 55 14.94 -18.60 14.56
N VAL A 56 15.45 -18.05 15.67
CA VAL A 56 14.72 -17.04 16.47
C VAL A 56 14.55 -15.74 15.70
N VAL A 57 15.60 -15.24 15.05
CA VAL A 57 15.53 -14.02 14.23
C VAL A 57 14.54 -14.19 13.08
N PHE A 58 14.56 -15.34 12.42
CA PHE A 58 13.62 -15.67 11.36
C PHE A 58 12.17 -15.69 11.85
N ALA A 59 11.90 -16.30 13.01
CA ALA A 59 10.56 -16.34 13.60
C ALA A 59 10.04 -14.95 13.95
N VAL A 60 10.87 -14.09 14.55
CA VAL A 60 10.53 -12.69 14.85
C VAL A 60 10.25 -11.92 13.57
N TRP A 61 11.08 -12.10 12.54
CA TRP A 61 10.89 -11.45 11.25
C TRP A 61 9.58 -11.89 10.58
N ILE A 62 9.23 -13.18 10.59
CA ILE A 62 7.95 -13.66 10.06
C ILE A 62 6.78 -13.01 10.79
N LEU A 63 6.82 -12.89 12.12
CA LEU A 63 5.75 -12.22 12.87
C LEU A 63 5.58 -10.76 12.42
N LEU A 64 6.68 -10.03 12.22
CA LEU A 64 6.63 -8.66 11.71
C LEU A 64 6.04 -8.59 10.29
N VAL A 65 6.40 -9.53 9.42
CA VAL A 65 5.81 -9.64 8.07
C VAL A 65 4.32 -9.93 8.15
N CYS A 66 3.87 -10.86 8.98
CA CYS A 66 2.44 -11.14 9.17
C CYS A 66 1.67 -9.89 9.60
N VAL A 67 2.19 -9.12 10.57
CA VAL A 67 1.58 -7.86 11.00
C VAL A 67 1.55 -6.84 9.87
N ALA A 68 2.62 -6.71 9.09
CA ALA A 68 2.67 -5.79 7.95
C ALA A 68 1.70 -6.17 6.83
N VAL A 69 1.56 -7.48 6.53
CA VAL A 69 0.62 -8.02 5.54
C VAL A 69 -0.82 -7.69 5.94
N VAL A 70 -1.17 -7.98 7.20
CA VAL A 70 -2.47 -7.63 7.80
C VAL A 70 -2.71 -6.12 7.69
N PHE A 71 -1.76 -5.31 8.14
CA PHE A 71 -1.90 -3.85 8.10
C PHE A 71 -2.06 -3.28 6.68
N ALA A 72 -1.37 -3.89 5.71
CA ALA A 72 -1.49 -3.56 4.30
C ALA A 72 -2.84 -4.01 3.71
N ALA A 73 -3.34 -5.19 4.08
CA ALA A 73 -4.62 -5.74 3.62
C ALA A 73 -5.84 -4.95 4.15
N PHE A 74 -5.78 -4.50 5.41
CA PHE A 74 -6.81 -3.67 6.04
C PHE A 74 -6.75 -2.18 5.62
N ALA A 75 -6.07 -1.86 4.52
CA ALA A 75 -6.07 -0.51 3.99
C ALA A 75 -7.41 -0.17 3.34
N LYS A 76 -8.10 0.86 3.84
CA LYS A 76 -9.36 1.35 3.30
C LYS A 76 -9.13 2.23 2.08
N CYS A 77 -9.97 2.10 1.08
CA CYS A 77 -10.01 2.98 -0.08
C CYS A 77 -10.70 4.29 0.32
N PRO A 78 -10.08 5.47 0.10
CA PRO A 78 -10.67 6.75 0.48
C PRO A 78 -11.93 7.12 -0.32
N ARG A 79 -12.11 6.53 -1.52
CA ARG A 79 -13.25 6.81 -2.40
C ARG A 79 -14.50 5.97 -2.09
N CYS A 80 -14.32 4.68 -1.83
CA CYS A 80 -15.44 3.75 -1.61
C CYS A 80 -15.57 3.26 -0.16
N GLY A 81 -14.64 3.61 0.73
CA GLY A 81 -14.63 3.18 2.14
C GLY A 81 -14.30 1.71 2.39
N ASN A 82 -14.39 0.86 1.35
CA ASN A 82 -14.11 -0.57 1.42
C ASN A 82 -12.61 -0.88 1.49
N PHE A 83 -12.27 -2.11 1.86
CA PHE A 83 -10.89 -2.58 1.86
C PHE A 83 -10.34 -2.61 0.42
N PHE A 84 -9.19 -1.99 0.22
CA PHE A 84 -8.61 -1.79 -1.11
C PHE A 84 -8.21 -3.13 -1.76
N HIS A 85 -7.76 -4.09 -0.95
CA HIS A 85 -7.18 -5.35 -1.38
C HIS A 85 -8.05 -6.58 -1.09
N MET A 86 -9.11 -6.46 -0.29
CA MET A 86 -9.94 -7.62 0.04
C MET A 86 -11.04 -7.77 -1.00
N GLN A 87 -11.02 -8.88 -1.73
CA GLN A 87 -12.17 -9.36 -2.49
C GLN A 87 -12.38 -10.85 -2.16
N GLY A 88 -13.33 -11.13 -1.26
CA GLY A 88 -13.53 -12.46 -0.70
C GLY A 88 -12.50 -12.81 0.38
N PHE A 89 -12.02 -14.06 0.40
CA PHE A 89 -11.14 -14.59 1.45
C PHE A 89 -9.64 -14.24 1.25
N MET A 90 -9.22 -13.87 0.04
CA MET A 90 -7.82 -13.62 -0.30
C MET A 90 -7.55 -12.12 -0.57
N PRO A 91 -6.53 -11.52 0.08
CA PRO A 91 -6.10 -10.16 -0.26
C PRO A 91 -5.35 -10.17 -1.59
N LEU A 92 -5.92 -9.55 -2.62
CA LEU A 92 -5.28 -9.35 -3.91
C LEU A 92 -4.55 -8.01 -3.91
N TYR A 93 -3.23 -8.04 -3.95
CA TYR A 93 -2.36 -6.84 -3.89
C TYR A 93 -2.32 -6.04 -5.22
N LEU A 94 -3.46 -5.81 -5.87
CA LEU A 94 -3.55 -5.08 -7.14
C LEU A 94 -3.19 -3.59 -6.99
N ARG A 95 -2.83 -2.94 -8.09
CA ARG A 95 -2.57 -1.49 -8.16
C ARG A 95 -3.86 -0.64 -8.27
N ARG A 96 -5.01 -1.29 -8.41
CA ARG A 96 -6.35 -0.68 -8.49
C ARG A 96 -7.22 -1.23 -7.36
N CYS A 97 -8.15 -0.42 -6.87
CA CYS A 97 -9.14 -0.87 -5.90
C CYS A 97 -10.05 -1.91 -6.55
N LEU A 98 -10.34 -2.99 -5.85
CA LEU A 98 -11.20 -4.07 -6.33
C LEU A 98 -12.68 -3.68 -6.49
N HIS A 99 -13.14 -2.66 -5.75
CA HIS A 99 -14.53 -2.22 -5.77
C HIS A 99 -14.81 -1.03 -6.69
N CYS A 100 -13.92 -0.04 -6.72
CA CYS A 100 -14.11 1.21 -7.45
C CYS A 100 -13.07 1.47 -8.54
N GLU A 101 -12.19 0.48 -8.78
CA GLU A 101 -11.10 0.51 -9.77
C GLU A 101 -10.11 1.68 -9.63
N LEU A 102 -10.18 2.42 -8.53
CA LEU A 102 -9.34 3.58 -8.30
C LEU A 102 -7.87 3.18 -8.30
N HIS A 103 -7.08 3.78 -9.19
CA HIS A 103 -5.66 3.53 -9.27
C HIS A 103 -4.93 4.10 -8.04
N VAL A 104 -3.94 3.39 -7.51
CA VAL A 104 -3.15 3.79 -6.32
C VAL A 104 -2.39 5.12 -6.48
N THR A 105 -2.31 5.64 -7.71
CA THR A 105 -1.70 6.93 -8.07
C THR A 105 -2.68 7.86 -8.79
N ALA A 106 -3.98 7.65 -8.65
CA ALA A 106 -4.99 8.51 -9.29
C ALA A 106 -4.85 9.98 -8.85
N ASP A 107 -4.50 10.23 -7.59
CA ASP A 107 -4.18 11.58 -7.08
C ASP A 107 -3.04 12.24 -7.86
N LYS A 108 -1.94 11.51 -8.09
CA LYS A 108 -0.76 12.05 -8.77
C LYS A 108 -1.02 12.32 -10.26
N GLN A 109 -1.85 11.50 -10.89
CA GLN A 109 -2.23 11.68 -12.29
C GLN A 109 -3.11 12.91 -12.47
N ALA A 110 -4.07 13.15 -11.57
CA ALA A 110 -4.88 14.35 -11.56
C ALA A 110 -4.03 15.63 -11.39
N LEU A 111 -3.06 15.62 -10.47
CA LEU A 111 -2.12 16.74 -10.28
C LEU A 111 -1.25 17.00 -11.51
N LYS A 112 -0.70 15.95 -12.13
CA LYS A 112 0.13 16.08 -13.34
C LYS A 112 -0.65 16.69 -14.52
N LYS A 113 -1.92 16.33 -14.66
CA LYS A 113 -2.80 16.85 -15.72
C LYS A 113 -3.14 18.33 -15.51
N LYS A 114 -3.41 18.75 -14.27
CA LYS A 114 -3.56 20.18 -13.90
C LYS A 114 -2.34 21.02 -14.25
N SER A 115 -1.12 20.51 -14.03
CA SER A 115 0.13 21.22 -14.34
C SER A 115 0.46 21.29 -15.84
N ALA A 116 -0.10 20.39 -16.66
CA ALA A 116 0.13 20.36 -18.10
C ALA A 116 -0.85 21.25 -18.89
N HIS A 117 -1.94 21.69 -18.25
CA HIS A 117 -2.96 22.57 -18.85
C HIS A 117 -2.88 24.02 -18.36
N ARG A 118 -1.85 24.35 -17.57
CA ARG A 118 -1.51 25.69 -17.13
C ARG A 118 -0.28 26.17 -17.89
#